data_AF-A0A355RIX0-F1
#
_entry.id   AF-A0A355RIX0-F1
#
_cell.length_a   1.000
_cell.length_b   1.000
_cell.length_c   1.000
_cell.angle_alpha   90.00
_cell.angle_beta   90.00
_cell.angle_gamma   90.00
#
_symmetry.space_group_name_H-M   'P 1'
#
loop_
_entity.id
_entity.type
_entity.pdbx_description
1 polymer ?
#
loop_
_entity_poly.entity_id
_entity_poly.type
_entity_poly.pdbx_seq_one_letter_code
_entity_poly.pdbx_strand_id
1 'polypeptide(L)'
;MDLFLTLEKKQRKQNYQQCSEMKFFLENVSILNEAELFNIYKKASKPFDVVRANLIIRAIQNKDYIERSYLKIVKSDTLKGNEPDPNSPKIKDALELVFKSLPYYLLNKEKIYIPIFSKTVNEIYTSSLNKLLKKPYRSLMKNFDAACVDPFDYYGSSIFNSYFTRLILLK
;
A
#
# COMPACT_ATOMS: atom_id res chain seq x y z
N MET A 1 1.81 -39.00 14.37
CA MET A 1 1.12 -37.84 14.99
C MET A 1 0.69 -36.92 13.87
N ASP A 2 -0.58 -36.56 13.84
CA ASP A 2 -1.16 -35.70 12.80
C ASP A 2 -0.66 -34.26 12.96
N LEU A 3 -0.14 -33.69 11.86
CA LEU A 3 0.35 -32.31 11.81
C LEU A 3 -0.76 -31.35 12.23
N PHE A 4 -2.00 -31.62 11.83
CA PHE A 4 -3.16 -30.81 12.16
C PHE A 4 -3.38 -30.69 13.67
N LEU A 5 -3.40 -31.82 14.39
CA LEU A 5 -3.56 -31.85 15.86
C LEU A 5 -2.41 -31.17 16.59
N THR A 6 -1.21 -31.21 16.01
CA THR A 6 -0.01 -30.57 16.59
C THR A 6 -0.07 -29.05 16.43
N LEU A 7 -0.56 -28.58 15.27
CA LEU A 7 -0.78 -27.16 15.00
C LEU A 7 -1.92 -26.59 15.83
N GLU A 8 -3.03 -27.32 15.95
CA GLU A 8 -4.20 -26.93 16.75
C GLU A 8 -3.82 -26.76 18.24
N LYS A 9 -3.06 -27.71 18.81
CA LYS A 9 -2.56 -27.61 20.19
C LYS A 9 -1.59 -26.45 20.43
N LYS A 10 -0.84 -26.05 19.39
CA LYS A 10 0.09 -24.92 19.45
C LYS A 10 -0.52 -23.60 18.97
N GLN A 11 -1.77 -23.62 18.52
CA GLN A 11 -2.48 -22.43 18.10
C GLN A 11 -2.77 -21.58 19.33
N ARG A 12 -2.22 -20.35 19.36
CA ARG A 12 -2.48 -19.43 20.47
C ARG A 12 -4.00 -19.20 20.56
N LYS A 13 -4.59 -19.48 21.73
CA LYS A 13 -5.96 -19.04 22.10
C LYS A 13 -6.01 -17.52 22.32
N GLN A 14 -5.43 -16.74 21.41
CA GLN A 14 -5.50 -15.29 21.47
C GLN A 14 -6.86 -14.86 20.92
N ASN A 15 -7.60 -14.10 21.72
CA ASN A 15 -8.81 -13.44 21.26
C ASN A 15 -8.44 -12.55 20.06
N TYR A 16 -9.23 -12.60 18.98
CA TYR A 16 -8.97 -11.85 17.76
C TYR A 16 -8.75 -10.35 18.04
N GLN A 17 -9.47 -9.82 19.03
CA GLN A 17 -9.34 -8.43 19.48
C GLN A 17 -7.90 -8.04 19.89
N GLN A 18 -7.07 -9.00 20.27
CA GLN A 18 -5.70 -8.79 20.72
C GLN A 18 -4.65 -9.10 19.64
N CYS A 19 -5.07 -9.54 18.45
CA CYS A 19 -4.15 -9.91 17.38
C CYS A 19 -3.51 -8.67 16.75
N SER A 20 -2.36 -8.87 16.08
CA SER A 20 -1.61 -7.76 15.46
C SER A 20 -2.39 -7.04 14.36
N GLU A 21 -3.26 -7.74 13.62
CA GLU A 21 -4.06 -7.14 12.55
C GLU A 21 -5.12 -6.20 13.12
N MET A 22 -5.79 -6.60 14.20
CA MET A 22 -6.76 -5.74 14.88
C MET A 22 -6.08 -4.52 15.52
N LYS A 23 -4.92 -4.70 16.15
CA LYS A 23 -4.14 -3.58 16.71
C LYS A 23 -3.74 -2.58 15.63
N PHE A 24 -3.17 -3.07 14.52
CA PHE A 24 -2.80 -2.24 13.39
C PHE A 24 -4.00 -1.47 12.83
N PHE A 25 -5.16 -2.12 12.70
CA PHE A 25 -6.40 -1.48 12.26
C PHE A 25 -6.80 -0.32 13.18
N LEU A 26 -6.92 -0.58 14.49
CA LEU A 26 -7.35 0.42 15.46
C LEU A 26 -6.41 1.63 15.50
N GLU A 27 -5.10 1.41 15.37
CA GLU A 27 -4.09 2.48 15.35
C GLU A 27 -4.17 3.36 14.09
N ASN A 28 -4.69 2.83 12.97
CA ASN A 28 -4.59 3.47 11.66
C ASN A 28 -5.94 3.70 10.95
N VAL A 29 -7.07 3.35 11.58
CA VAL A 29 -8.42 3.43 10.98
C VAL A 29 -8.77 4.84 10.49
N SER A 30 -8.19 5.89 11.09
CA SER A 30 -8.38 7.27 10.69
C SER A 30 -7.88 7.59 9.27
N ILE A 31 -6.92 6.82 8.75
CA ILE A 31 -6.38 6.96 7.38
C ILE A 31 -7.46 6.68 6.33
N LEU A 32 -8.46 5.85 6.65
CA LEU A 32 -9.58 5.56 5.76
C LEU A 32 -10.47 6.79 5.49
N ASN A 33 -10.28 7.90 6.20
CA ASN A 33 -10.98 9.16 5.93
C ASN A 33 -10.44 9.93 4.72
N GLU A 34 -9.28 9.53 4.18
CA GLU A 34 -8.64 10.26 3.07
C GLU A 34 -9.38 10.11 1.74
N ALA A 35 -10.25 9.10 1.61
CA ALA A 35 -11.05 8.83 0.42
C ALA A 35 -12.44 8.32 0.84
N GLU A 36 -13.50 8.91 0.28
CA GLU A 36 -14.87 8.58 0.68
C GLU A 36 -15.21 7.12 0.39
N LEU A 37 -14.66 6.58 -0.69
CA LEU A 37 -14.82 5.18 -1.10
C LEU A 37 -14.50 4.19 0.02
N PHE A 38 -13.55 4.52 0.91
CA PHE A 38 -13.07 3.59 1.93
C PHE A 38 -13.76 3.73 3.29
N ASN A 39 -14.70 4.67 3.43
CA ASN A 39 -15.44 4.89 4.67
C ASN A 39 -16.19 3.64 5.16
N ILE A 40 -16.62 2.76 4.24
CA ILE A 40 -17.30 1.50 4.57
C ILE A 40 -16.44 0.57 5.43
N TYR A 41 -15.11 0.62 5.28
CA TYR A 41 -14.18 -0.26 5.98
C TYR A 41 -13.86 0.22 7.41
N LYS A 42 -14.28 1.44 7.79
CA LYS A 42 -14.04 1.99 9.14
C LYS A 42 -14.78 1.24 10.24
N LYS A 43 -15.92 0.64 9.90
CA LYS A 43 -16.77 -0.11 10.86
C LYS A 43 -16.48 -1.61 10.82
N ALA A 44 -15.33 -2.01 10.25
CA ALA A 44 -14.92 -3.41 10.20
C ALA A 44 -14.88 -4.00 11.62
N SER A 45 -15.70 -5.02 11.85
CA SER A 45 -15.78 -5.74 13.13
C SER A 45 -15.43 -7.21 12.99
N LYS A 46 -15.61 -7.80 11.81
CA LYS A 46 -15.27 -9.19 11.53
C LYS A 46 -13.79 -9.32 11.17
N PRO A 47 -13.16 -10.47 11.48
CA PRO A 47 -11.75 -10.69 11.20
C PRO A 47 -11.32 -10.41 9.76
N PHE A 48 -12.14 -10.84 8.79
CA PHE A 48 -11.81 -10.67 7.38
C PHE A 48 -12.02 -9.23 6.90
N ASP A 49 -13.02 -8.52 7.43
CA ASP A 49 -13.26 -7.11 7.10
C ASP A 49 -12.08 -6.24 7.57
N VAL A 50 -11.48 -6.57 8.70
CA VAL A 50 -10.28 -5.90 9.20
C VAL A 50 -9.07 -6.18 8.29
N VAL A 51 -8.93 -7.40 7.75
CA VAL A 51 -7.88 -7.69 6.76
C VAL A 51 -8.08 -6.84 5.51
N ARG A 52 -9.33 -6.68 5.03
CA ARG A 52 -9.65 -5.79 3.92
C ARG A 52 -9.28 -4.35 4.23
N ALA A 53 -9.69 -3.85 5.39
CA ALA A 53 -9.37 -2.50 5.84
C ALA A 53 -7.84 -2.27 5.92
N ASN A 54 -7.10 -3.22 6.50
CA ASN A 54 -5.65 -3.14 6.64
C ASN A 54 -4.92 -3.12 5.31
N LEU A 55 -5.45 -3.83 4.29
CA LEU A 55 -4.89 -3.78 2.94
C LEU A 55 -4.97 -2.36 2.38
N ILE A 56 -6.14 -1.72 2.49
CA ILE A 56 -6.36 -0.34 2.04
C ILE A 56 -5.46 0.62 2.82
N ILE A 57 -5.42 0.50 4.16
CA ILE A 57 -4.58 1.34 5.02
C ILE A 57 -3.11 1.26 4.58
N ARG A 58 -2.58 0.05 4.39
CA ARG A 58 -1.19 -0.14 3.95
C ARG A 58 -0.96 0.41 2.54
N ALA A 59 -1.94 0.35 1.65
CA ALA A 59 -1.85 0.94 0.32
C ALA A 59 -1.74 2.48 0.38
N ILE A 60 -2.56 3.13 1.24
CA ILE A 60 -2.49 4.58 1.46
C ILE A 60 -1.14 4.95 2.10
N GLN A 61 -0.68 4.19 3.10
CA GLN A 61 0.64 4.40 3.70
C GLN A 61 1.78 4.26 2.69
N ASN A 62 1.71 3.27 1.79
CA ASN A 62 2.66 3.11 0.70
C ASN A 62 2.68 4.35 -0.22
N LYS A 63 1.51 4.82 -0.66
CA LYS A 63 1.38 6.05 -1.47
C LYS A 63 2.10 7.21 -0.79
N ASP A 64 1.73 7.49 0.45
CA ASP A 64 2.27 8.61 1.22
C ASP A 64 3.77 8.50 1.45
N TYR A 65 4.27 7.30 1.71
CA TYR A 65 5.70 7.06 1.89
C TYR A 65 6.48 7.27 0.60
N ILE A 66 5.97 6.77 -0.53
CA ILE A 66 6.58 6.97 -1.86
C ILE A 66 6.65 8.47 -2.17
N GLU A 67 5.54 9.19 -2.01
CA GLU A 67 5.44 10.63 -2.29
C GLU A 67 6.40 11.45 -1.42
N ARG A 68 6.40 11.22 -0.10
CA ARG A 68 7.28 11.92 0.84
C ARG A 68 8.74 11.61 0.58
N SER A 69 9.07 10.35 0.29
CA SER A 69 10.45 9.93 -0.02
C SER A 69 10.94 10.58 -1.31
N TYR A 70 10.11 10.57 -2.34
CA TYR A 70 10.43 11.22 -3.61
C TYR A 70 10.69 12.72 -3.44
N LEU A 71 9.81 13.44 -2.73
CA LEU A 71 10.00 14.87 -2.45
C LEU A 71 11.29 15.15 -1.65
N LYS A 72 11.64 14.29 -0.69
CA LYS A 72 12.90 14.44 0.08
C LYS A 72 14.13 14.23 -0.81
N ILE A 73 14.11 13.21 -1.67
CA ILE A 73 15.20 12.88 -2.60
C ILE A 73 15.40 14.02 -3.62
N VAL A 74 14.32 14.52 -4.22
CA VAL A 74 14.39 15.62 -5.19
C VAL A 74 14.92 16.90 -4.53
N LYS A 75 14.45 17.24 -3.32
CA LYS A 75 14.92 18.42 -2.58
C LYS A 75 16.40 18.33 -2.21
N SER A 76 16.87 17.16 -1.76
CA SER A 76 18.29 16.98 -1.38
C SER A 76 19.24 17.06 -2.59
N ASP A 77 18.75 16.72 -3.78
CA ASP A 77 19.50 16.91 -5.02
C ASP A 77 19.50 18.38 -5.47
N THR A 78 18.37 19.09 -5.32
CA THR A 78 18.23 20.52 -5.67
C THR A 78 19.16 21.43 -4.85
N LEU A 79 19.38 21.10 -3.57
CA LEU A 79 20.28 21.86 -2.68
C LEU A 79 21.74 21.89 -3.16
N LYS A 80 22.10 21.07 -4.16
CA LYS A 80 23.44 21.05 -4.78
C LYS A 80 23.61 22.08 -5.91
N GLY A 81 22.64 22.98 -6.11
CA GLY A 81 22.76 24.15 -6.99
C GLY A 81 22.22 23.97 -8.41
N ASN A 82 21.77 22.77 -8.78
CA ASN A 82 21.15 22.49 -10.07
C ASN A 82 19.67 22.17 -9.89
N GLU A 83 18.84 22.51 -10.89
CA GLU A 83 17.47 21.98 -10.95
C GLU A 83 17.55 20.44 -10.97
N PRO A 84 16.82 19.74 -10.08
CA PRO A 84 16.93 18.30 -9.95
C PRO A 84 16.41 17.65 -11.23
N ASP A 85 17.26 16.93 -11.97
CA ASP A 85 16.80 16.07 -13.05
C ASP A 85 16.06 14.88 -12.44
N PRO A 86 14.72 14.78 -12.59
CA PRO A 86 13.95 13.69 -12.00
C PRO A 86 14.35 12.31 -12.53
N ASN A 87 15.06 12.26 -13.67
CA ASN A 87 15.55 11.05 -14.29
C ASN A 87 17.01 10.72 -13.94
N SER A 88 17.62 11.51 -13.04
CA SER A 88 19.02 11.28 -12.67
C SER A 88 19.20 9.88 -12.07
N PRO A 89 20.32 9.19 -12.36
CA PRO A 89 20.58 7.85 -11.85
C PRO A 89 20.51 7.78 -10.32
N LYS A 90 20.98 8.83 -9.63
CA LYS A 90 20.96 8.91 -8.16
C LYS A 90 19.55 8.89 -7.59
N ILE A 91 18.60 9.58 -8.22
CA ILE A 91 17.19 9.57 -7.80
C ILE A 91 16.58 8.19 -8.04
N LYS A 92 16.89 7.56 -9.17
CA LYS A 92 16.42 6.21 -9.49
C LYS A 92 16.91 5.18 -8.47
N ASP A 93 18.20 5.19 -8.14
CA ASP A 93 18.79 4.25 -7.17
C ASP A 93 18.18 4.43 -5.78
N ALA A 94 18.01 5.68 -5.34
CA ALA A 94 17.37 5.99 -4.05
C ALA A 94 15.90 5.53 -4.01
N LEU A 95 15.17 5.70 -5.11
CA LEU A 95 13.79 5.21 -5.23
C LEU A 95 13.71 3.68 -5.24
N GLU A 96 14.66 2.99 -5.88
CA GLU A 96 14.69 1.54 -5.89
C GLU A 96 14.81 0.97 -4.46
N LEU A 97 15.62 1.61 -3.61
CA LEU A 97 15.71 1.26 -2.19
C LEU A 97 14.39 1.47 -1.45
N VAL A 98 13.68 2.56 -1.74
CA VAL A 98 12.33 2.81 -1.22
C VAL A 98 11.39 1.66 -1.60
N PHE A 99 11.33 1.29 -2.88
CA PHE A 99 10.45 0.22 -3.37
C PHE A 99 10.80 -1.17 -2.84
N LYS A 100 12.07 -1.46 -2.56
CA LYS A 100 12.49 -2.76 -1.97
C LYS A 100 11.92 -2.98 -0.56
N SER A 101 11.65 -1.90 0.17
CA SER A 101 11.14 -1.97 1.55
C SER A 101 9.62 -2.11 1.66
N LEU A 102 8.89 -1.92 0.55
CA LEU A 102 7.43 -1.81 0.58
C LEU A 102 6.73 -3.13 0.26
N PRO A 103 5.59 -3.41 0.91
CA PRO A 103 4.71 -4.49 0.48
C PRO A 103 4.18 -4.19 -0.92
N TYR A 104 3.99 -5.24 -1.70
CA TYR A 104 3.44 -5.15 -3.05
C TYR A 104 2.53 -6.34 -3.34
N TYR A 105 1.68 -6.18 -4.34
CA TYR A 105 0.92 -7.24 -4.96
C TYR A 105 1.52 -7.54 -6.34
N LEU A 106 1.75 -8.81 -6.65
CA LEU A 106 2.31 -9.21 -7.94
C LEU A 106 1.15 -9.58 -8.89
N LEU A 107 0.95 -8.78 -9.93
CA LEU A 107 -0.05 -9.00 -10.96
C LEU A 107 0.66 -9.13 -12.32
N ASN A 108 0.55 -10.28 -12.99
CA ASN A 108 1.14 -10.51 -14.32
C ASN A 108 2.64 -10.14 -14.41
N LYS A 109 3.42 -10.49 -13.37
CA LYS A 109 4.86 -10.15 -13.19
C LYS A 109 5.16 -8.68 -12.89
N GLU A 110 4.14 -7.84 -12.74
CA GLU A 110 4.30 -6.45 -12.36
C GLU A 110 3.98 -6.24 -10.87
N LYS A 111 4.72 -5.35 -10.22
CA LYS A 111 4.54 -5.02 -8.81
C LYS A 111 3.59 -3.83 -8.67
N ILE A 112 2.47 -4.06 -8.01
CA ILE A 112 1.48 -3.06 -7.63
C ILE A 112 1.74 -2.67 -6.18
N TYR A 113 2.19 -1.42 -5.97
CA TYR A 113 2.54 -0.91 -4.64
C TYR A 113 1.38 -0.15 -3.98
N ILE A 114 0.41 0.32 -4.75
CA ILE A 114 -0.73 1.09 -4.24
C ILE A 114 -2.01 0.46 -4.81
N PRO A 115 -2.46 -0.69 -4.28
CA PRO A 115 -3.59 -1.43 -4.83
C PRO A 115 -4.97 -0.75 -4.63
N ILE A 116 -5.01 0.51 -4.25
CA ILE A 116 -6.22 1.35 -4.27
C ILE A 116 -6.34 2.18 -5.56
N PHE A 117 -5.34 2.09 -6.43
CA PHE A 117 -5.31 2.75 -7.72
C PHE A 117 -5.37 1.73 -8.84
N SER A 118 -5.86 2.13 -10.01
CA SER A 118 -5.79 1.29 -11.21
C SER A 118 -4.34 1.02 -11.60
N LYS A 119 -4.15 0.06 -12.52
CA LYS A 119 -2.83 -0.27 -13.08
C LYS A 119 -2.15 0.98 -13.67
N THR A 120 -2.87 1.73 -14.48
CA THR A 120 -2.36 2.93 -15.15
C THR A 120 -1.91 4.01 -14.17
N VAL A 121 -2.62 4.19 -13.05
CA VAL A 121 -2.20 5.16 -12.03
C VAL A 121 -0.99 4.64 -11.26
N ASN A 122 -0.92 3.34 -10.94
CA ASN A 122 0.26 2.74 -10.33
C ASN A 122 1.52 2.91 -11.19
N GLU A 123 1.42 2.84 -12.52
CA GLU A 123 2.54 3.09 -13.44
C GLU A 123 3.13 4.50 -13.29
N ILE A 124 2.31 5.49 -12.93
CA ILE A 124 2.80 6.84 -12.61
C ILE A 124 3.66 6.79 -11.36
N TYR A 125 3.23 6.05 -10.33
CA TYR A 125 3.95 5.90 -9.07
C TYR A 125 5.19 5.01 -9.15
N THR A 126 5.41 4.25 -10.22
CA THR A 126 6.59 3.37 -10.36
C THR A 126 7.55 3.82 -11.46
N SER A 127 7.02 4.27 -12.61
CA SER A 127 7.82 4.58 -13.80
C SER A 127 7.85 6.06 -14.15
N SER A 128 6.98 6.89 -13.56
CA SER A 128 6.85 8.31 -13.94
C SER A 128 6.52 9.22 -12.75
N LEU A 129 7.17 9.04 -11.59
CA LEU A 129 6.88 9.83 -10.38
C LEU A 129 7.09 11.34 -10.60
N ASN A 130 7.99 11.70 -11.51
CA ASN A 130 8.22 13.09 -11.90
C ASN A 130 6.96 13.80 -12.42
N LYS A 131 6.00 13.06 -12.97
CA LYS A 131 4.71 13.59 -13.39
C LYS A 131 3.90 14.12 -12.21
N LEU A 132 4.06 13.57 -10.99
CA LEU A 132 3.37 14.03 -9.78
C LEU A 132 3.72 15.48 -9.42
N LEU A 133 4.85 16.01 -9.89
CA LEU A 133 5.23 17.41 -9.69
C LEU A 133 4.52 18.38 -10.66
N LYS A 134 3.92 17.87 -11.73
CA LYS A 134 3.31 18.65 -12.82
C LYS A 134 1.78 18.48 -12.85
N LYS A 135 1.07 19.46 -13.39
CA LYS A 135 -0.37 19.31 -13.68
C LYS A 135 -0.56 18.30 -14.83
N PRO A 136 -1.65 17.51 -14.85
CA PRO A 136 -2.72 17.46 -13.86
C PRO A 136 -2.40 16.61 -12.62
N TYR A 137 -1.42 15.71 -12.70
CA TYR A 137 -1.13 14.67 -11.70
C TYR A 137 -0.74 15.18 -10.31
N ARG A 138 -0.32 16.43 -10.18
CA ARG A 138 -0.14 17.08 -8.88
C ARG A 138 -1.38 17.04 -7.99
N SER A 139 -2.59 16.92 -8.57
CA SER A 139 -3.81 16.74 -7.78
C SER A 139 -3.85 15.40 -7.05
N LEU A 140 -3.24 14.33 -7.60
CA LEU A 140 -3.20 13.00 -6.97
C LEU A 140 -2.50 13.02 -5.61
N MET A 141 -1.56 13.93 -5.39
CA MET A 141 -0.92 14.07 -4.08
C MET A 141 -1.82 14.73 -3.03
N LYS A 142 -2.86 15.47 -3.45
CA LYS A 142 -3.72 16.27 -2.57
C LYS A 142 -5.12 15.71 -2.39
N ASN A 143 -5.73 15.26 -3.48
CA ASN A 143 -7.06 14.67 -3.52
C ASN A 143 -7.04 13.54 -4.55
N PHE A 144 -6.88 12.32 -4.06
CA PHE A 144 -6.76 11.11 -4.87
C PHE A 144 -8.06 10.30 -4.94
N ASP A 145 -9.13 10.77 -4.31
CA ASP A 145 -10.38 10.02 -4.17
C ASP A 145 -10.97 9.65 -5.55
N ALA A 146 -10.95 10.59 -6.49
CA ALA A 146 -11.40 10.37 -7.87
C ALA A 146 -10.53 9.36 -8.67
N ALA A 147 -9.32 9.06 -8.20
CA ALA A 147 -8.43 8.07 -8.81
C ALA A 147 -8.48 6.70 -8.11
N CYS A 148 -9.18 6.62 -6.97
CA CYS A 148 -9.35 5.38 -6.23
C CYS A 148 -10.24 4.39 -7.00
N VAL A 149 -9.91 3.12 -6.83
CA VAL A 149 -10.76 1.99 -7.19
C VAL A 149 -10.96 1.13 -5.93
N ASP A 150 -12.03 0.35 -5.88
CA ASP A 150 -12.13 -0.69 -4.84
C ASP A 150 -11.12 -1.80 -5.21
N PRO A 151 -10.11 -2.08 -4.37
CA PRO A 151 -9.11 -3.11 -4.64
C PRO A 151 -9.71 -4.49 -4.89
N PHE A 152 -10.79 -4.81 -4.18
CA PHE A 152 -11.38 -6.14 -4.15
C PHE A 152 -12.24 -6.37 -5.39
N ASP A 153 -12.84 -5.32 -5.94
CA ASP A 153 -13.56 -5.40 -7.20
C ASP A 153 -12.60 -5.35 -8.40
N TYR A 154 -11.59 -4.47 -8.36
CA TYR A 154 -10.67 -4.27 -9.49
C TYR A 154 -9.65 -5.41 -9.63
N TYR A 155 -9.02 -5.83 -8.53
CA TYR A 155 -7.98 -6.88 -8.53
C TYR A 155 -8.52 -8.26 -8.13
N GLY A 156 -9.76 -8.34 -7.65
CA GLY A 156 -10.38 -9.60 -7.23
C GLY A 156 -9.73 -10.21 -5.99
N SER A 157 -10.03 -11.49 -5.76
CA SER A 157 -9.55 -12.25 -4.60
C SER A 157 -8.03 -12.50 -4.60
N SER A 158 -7.36 -12.39 -5.75
CA SER A 158 -5.91 -12.60 -5.84
C SER A 158 -5.10 -11.59 -5.02
N ILE A 159 -5.67 -10.43 -4.72
CA ILE A 159 -5.03 -9.39 -3.91
C ILE A 159 -4.75 -9.85 -2.46
N PHE A 160 -5.51 -10.83 -1.97
CA PHE A 160 -5.29 -11.39 -0.64
C PHE A 160 -4.02 -12.24 -0.58
N ASN A 161 -3.54 -12.76 -1.72
CA ASN A 161 -2.26 -13.44 -1.87
C ASN A 161 -1.13 -12.44 -2.19
N SER A 162 -1.04 -11.38 -1.40
CA SER A 162 -0.04 -10.31 -1.55
C SER A 162 0.70 -10.06 -0.25
N TYR A 163 1.82 -9.34 -0.33
CA TYR A 163 2.59 -8.91 0.85
C TYR A 163 1.84 -7.87 1.71
N PHE A 164 0.65 -7.44 1.30
CA PHE A 164 -0.22 -6.59 2.13
C PHE A 164 -0.92 -7.39 3.23
N THR A 165 -1.12 -8.69 3.06
CA THR A 165 -1.79 -9.53 4.06
C THR A 165 -0.78 -10.45 4.75
N ARG A 166 -1.19 -11.01 5.88
CA ARG A 166 -0.47 -12.09 6.58
C ARG A 166 -1.19 -13.44 6.44
N LEU A 167 -2.09 -13.54 5.46
CA LEU A 167 -2.84 -14.76 5.21
C LEU A 167 -1.91 -15.83 4.62
N ILE A 168 -2.13 -17.08 5.01
CA ILE A 168 -1.38 -18.22 4.50
C ILE A 168 -2.31 -18.96 3.53
N LEU A 169 -1.87 -19.11 2.28
CA LEU A 169 -2.58 -19.91 1.29
C LEU A 169 -2.46 -21.39 1.69
N LEU A 170 -3.61 -22.04 1.92
CA LEU A 170 -3.67 -23.49 2.06
C LEU A 170 -3.77 -24.12 0.67
N LYS A 171 -2.87 -25.05 0.36
CA LYS A 171 -2.87 -25.83 -0.88
C LYS A 171 -3.55 -27.17 -0.65
#